data_AF-A0A439NZU8-F1
#
_entry.id   AF-A0A439NZU8-F1
#
_cell.length_a   1.000
_cell.length_b   1.000
_cell.length_c   1.000
_cell.angle_alpha   90.00
_cell.angle_beta   90.00
_cell.angle_gamma   90.00
#
_symmetry.space_group_name_H-M   'P 1'
#
loop_
_entity.id
_entity.type
_entity.pdbx_description
1 polymer ?
#
loop_
_entity_poly.entity_id
_entity_poly.type
_entity_poly.pdbx_seq_one_letter_code
_entity_poly.pdbx_strand_id
1 'polypeptide(L)'
;MSLEVRDIAGAPVVIGGGIAGLMTALHLAPEPVVLLTNAPLGTGACSELAQGGLAASLGGDDGPDFHLCDTIAAGDGLCDEATVRRVVRAAPEAIRTIQRFGVAFDQHPDRALRLGLEAAHSRRRIVHAAGDATGRELVRVLIAAVRRTASITTIENVEVRRLVVQDGSVIAVVAAGRAGALALPTRRAVLATGGVGGLFCDTTNPAGSWGHGLALAAWAGAE
;
A
#
# COMPACT_ATOMS: atom_id res chain seq x y z
N MET A 1 4.83 -3.68 -28.47
CA MET A 1 3.62 -4.53 -28.30
C MET A 1 2.54 -3.66 -27.72
N SER A 2 1.54 -3.31 -28.54
CA SER A 2 0.34 -2.61 -28.07
C SER A 2 -0.46 -3.57 -27.21
N LEU A 3 -0.51 -3.32 -25.90
CA LEU A 3 -1.52 -3.90 -25.02
C LEU A 3 -2.88 -3.41 -25.53
N GLU A 4 -3.57 -4.24 -26.30
CA GLU A 4 -4.92 -3.91 -26.74
C GLU A 4 -5.83 -3.85 -25.51
N VAL A 5 -6.64 -2.79 -25.43
CA VAL A 5 -7.61 -2.49 -24.36
C VAL A 5 -8.54 -3.69 -24.01
N ARG A 6 -8.62 -4.69 -24.89
CA ARG A 6 -9.37 -5.93 -24.68
C ARG A 6 -8.82 -6.83 -23.58
N ASP A 7 -7.52 -6.80 -23.29
CA ASP A 7 -6.87 -7.72 -22.34
C ASP A 7 -7.00 -7.28 -20.86
N ILE A 8 -7.47 -6.05 -20.63
CA ILE A 8 -7.62 -5.46 -19.29
C ILE A 8 -9.09 -5.21 -18.89
N ALA A 9 -10.04 -5.55 -19.75
CA ALA A 9 -11.46 -5.40 -19.44
C ALA A 9 -11.88 -6.41 -18.35
N GLY A 10 -12.51 -5.93 -17.26
CA GLY A 10 -12.92 -6.74 -16.12
C GLY A 10 -11.81 -7.09 -15.11
N ALA A 11 -10.57 -6.74 -15.43
CA ALA A 11 -9.44 -6.87 -14.50
C ALA A 11 -9.68 -6.02 -13.23
N PRO A 12 -9.16 -6.44 -12.06
CA PRO A 12 -9.12 -5.57 -10.89
C PRO A 12 -8.32 -4.29 -11.21
N VAL A 13 -8.85 -3.15 -10.79
CA VAL A 13 -8.19 -1.85 -10.92
C VAL A 13 -7.72 -1.40 -9.54
N VAL A 14 -6.41 -1.35 -9.35
CA VAL A 14 -5.77 -0.86 -8.13
C VAL A 14 -5.36 0.60 -8.35
N ILE A 15 -5.81 1.50 -7.48
CA ILE A 15 -5.62 2.95 -7.63
C ILE A 15 -4.67 3.46 -6.55
N GLY A 16 -3.44 3.77 -6.94
CA GLY A 16 -2.40 4.32 -6.06
C GLY A 16 -1.10 3.50 -6.09
N GLY A 17 0.04 4.19 -6.21
CA GLY A 17 1.36 3.59 -6.39
C GLY A 17 2.18 3.41 -5.10
N GLY A 18 1.56 3.54 -3.93
CA GLY A 18 2.22 3.29 -2.64
C GLY A 18 2.35 1.79 -2.33
N ILE A 19 2.95 1.45 -1.18
CA ILE A 19 3.17 0.04 -0.76
C ILE A 19 1.87 -0.78 -0.80
N ALA A 20 0.75 -0.20 -0.34
CA ALA A 20 -0.55 -0.89 -0.35
C ALA A 20 -1.01 -1.28 -1.78
N GLY A 21 -0.88 -0.37 -2.75
CA GLY A 21 -1.27 -0.64 -4.13
C GLY A 21 -0.32 -1.62 -4.83
N LEU A 22 0.99 -1.44 -4.64
CA LEU A 22 2.02 -2.33 -5.17
C LEU A 22 1.84 -3.77 -4.63
N MET A 23 1.65 -3.91 -3.32
CA MET A 23 1.43 -5.21 -2.69
C MET A 23 0.13 -5.85 -3.12
N THR A 24 -0.95 -5.07 -3.27
CA THR A 24 -2.24 -5.59 -3.77
C THR A 24 -2.10 -6.15 -5.17
N ALA A 25 -1.47 -5.40 -6.08
CA ALA A 25 -1.26 -5.86 -7.46
C ALA A 25 -0.39 -7.13 -7.51
N LEU A 26 0.65 -7.21 -6.69
CA LEU A 26 1.52 -8.39 -6.59
C LEU A 26 0.82 -9.61 -5.99
N HIS A 27 -0.09 -9.43 -5.03
CA HIS A 27 -0.86 -10.54 -4.43
C HIS A 27 -1.94 -11.10 -5.34
N LEU A 28 -2.47 -10.27 -6.25
CA LEU A 28 -3.43 -10.71 -7.25
C LEU A 28 -2.78 -11.47 -8.40
N ALA A 29 -1.47 -11.30 -8.63
CA ALA A 29 -0.75 -12.07 -9.64
C ALA A 29 -0.88 -13.59 -9.38
N PRO A 30 -1.05 -14.43 -10.41
CA PRO A 30 -0.91 -14.13 -11.86
C PRO A 30 -2.19 -13.62 -12.54
N GLU A 31 -3.25 -13.24 -11.81
CA GLU A 31 -4.42 -12.60 -12.41
C GLU A 31 -4.02 -11.29 -13.13
N PRO A 32 -4.58 -10.98 -14.31
CA PRO A 32 -4.42 -9.67 -14.95
C PRO A 32 -4.94 -8.54 -14.04
N VAL A 33 -4.10 -7.53 -13.77
CA VAL A 33 -4.42 -6.38 -12.92
C VAL A 33 -4.00 -5.09 -13.60
N VAL A 34 -4.81 -4.04 -13.45
CA VAL A 34 -4.42 -2.68 -13.83
C VAL A 34 -4.04 -1.89 -12.58
N LEU A 35 -2.81 -1.39 -12.53
CA LEU A 35 -2.32 -0.48 -11.50
C LEU A 35 -2.31 0.96 -12.05
N LEU A 36 -3.16 1.83 -11.51
CA LEU A 36 -3.25 3.24 -11.88
C LEU A 36 -2.51 4.13 -10.89
N THR A 37 -1.69 5.05 -11.39
CA THR A 37 -1.01 6.06 -10.56
C THR A 37 -1.10 7.45 -11.19
N ASN A 38 -1.30 8.47 -10.36
CA ASN A 38 -1.39 9.86 -10.79
C ASN A 38 -0.03 10.53 -11.06
N ALA A 39 1.06 9.88 -10.65
CA ALA A 39 2.45 10.27 -10.88
C ALA A 39 3.27 9.03 -11.26
N PRO A 40 4.50 9.18 -11.77
CA PRO A 40 5.41 8.04 -11.97
C PRO A 40 5.60 7.25 -10.66
N LEU A 41 5.69 5.93 -10.75
CA LEU A 41 5.99 5.04 -9.64
C LEU A 41 7.33 5.42 -9.00
N GLY A 42 7.34 5.48 -7.67
CA GLY A 42 8.51 5.96 -6.93
C GLY A 42 8.60 7.49 -6.94
N THR A 43 7.48 8.17 -7.13
CA THR A 43 7.36 9.61 -6.88
C THR A 43 6.03 9.94 -6.20
N GLY A 44 6.05 10.87 -5.24
CA GLY A 44 4.86 11.52 -4.71
C GLY A 44 4.02 10.72 -3.70
N ALA A 45 4.40 9.48 -3.38
CA ALA A 45 3.73 8.68 -2.35
C ALA A 45 4.41 8.82 -0.98
N CYS A 46 3.62 8.87 0.10
CA CYS A 46 4.15 8.88 1.47
C CYS A 46 5.00 7.65 1.80
N SER A 47 4.73 6.52 1.13
CA SER A 47 5.47 5.27 1.34
C SER A 47 6.97 5.42 1.12
N GLU A 48 7.41 6.27 0.19
CA GLU A 48 8.83 6.49 -0.11
C GLU A 48 9.53 7.32 0.97
N LEU A 49 8.75 8.13 1.71
CA LEU A 49 9.24 9.03 2.75
C LEU A 49 9.28 8.35 4.13
N ALA A 50 8.76 7.12 4.25
CA ALA A 50 8.75 6.40 5.51
C ALA A 50 10.19 6.03 5.95
N GLN A 51 10.57 6.46 7.15
CA GLN A 51 11.94 6.33 7.65
C GLN A 51 12.14 5.16 8.60
N GLY A 52 11.27 5.04 9.62
CA GLY A 52 11.39 4.04 10.68
C GLY A 52 11.31 2.62 10.14
N GLY A 53 10.19 1.94 10.32
CA GLY A 53 10.10 0.59 9.80
C GLY A 53 8.72 -0.01 9.85
N LEU A 54 8.69 -1.33 9.70
CA LEU A 54 7.47 -2.12 9.80
C LEU A 54 7.46 -2.84 11.15
N ALA A 55 6.37 -2.71 11.91
CA ALA A 55 6.22 -3.43 13.17
C ALA A 55 5.77 -4.88 12.91
N ALA A 56 6.56 -5.85 13.36
CA ALA A 56 6.21 -7.27 13.31
C ALA A 56 6.87 -8.04 14.46
N SER A 57 6.09 -8.88 15.16
CA SER A 57 6.56 -9.66 16.30
C SER A 57 7.43 -10.82 15.84
N LEU A 58 8.74 -10.55 15.68
CA LEU A 58 9.75 -11.48 15.16
C LEU A 58 10.86 -11.78 16.18
N GLY A 59 10.91 -11.05 17.29
CA GLY A 59 11.86 -11.26 18.38
C GLY A 59 11.55 -12.51 19.19
N GLY A 60 12.58 -13.13 19.78
CA GLY A 60 12.42 -14.34 20.60
C GLY A 60 11.69 -14.12 21.94
N ASP A 61 11.67 -12.87 22.43
CA ASP A 61 10.97 -12.42 23.64
C ASP A 61 9.67 -11.67 23.34
N ASP A 62 9.18 -11.77 22.10
CA ASP A 62 8.03 -11.06 21.58
C ASP A 62 6.99 -12.00 20.98
N GLY A 63 5.76 -11.51 20.81
CA GLY A 63 4.65 -12.25 20.24
C GLY A 63 3.49 -11.35 19.82
N PRO A 64 2.55 -11.87 18.99
CA PRO A 64 1.40 -11.10 18.54
C PRO A 64 0.52 -10.58 19.67
N ASP A 65 0.44 -11.27 20.80
CA ASP A 65 -0.39 -10.84 21.92
C ASP A 65 0.23 -9.64 22.66
N PHE A 66 1.57 -9.57 22.78
CA PHE A 66 2.23 -8.35 23.28
C PHE A 66 2.05 -7.17 22.32
N HIS A 67 2.13 -7.43 21.01
CA HIS A 67 1.88 -6.41 20.00
C HIS A 67 0.45 -5.87 20.10
N LEU A 68 -0.52 -6.78 20.23
CA LEU A 68 -1.93 -6.42 20.42
C LEU A 68 -2.10 -5.50 21.62
N CYS A 69 -1.54 -5.85 22.78
CA CYS A 69 -1.61 -5.02 23.97
C CYS A 69 -1.04 -3.62 23.73
N ASP A 70 0.14 -3.51 23.12
CA ASP A 70 0.75 -2.21 22.78
C ASP A 70 -0.16 -1.39 21.85
N THR A 71 -0.74 -2.01 20.83
CA THR A 71 -1.61 -1.31 19.87
C THR A 71 -2.94 -0.86 20.50
N ILE A 72 -3.57 -1.70 21.31
CA ILE A 72 -4.82 -1.34 22.01
C ILE A 72 -4.57 -0.23 23.03
N ALA A 73 -3.47 -0.30 23.78
CA ALA A 73 -3.10 0.74 24.73
C ALA A 73 -2.83 2.09 24.04
N ALA A 74 -2.12 2.07 22.90
CA ALA A 74 -1.85 3.28 22.12
C ALA A 74 -3.10 3.84 21.41
N GLY A 75 -4.10 3.01 21.16
CA GLY A 75 -5.33 3.37 20.46
C GLY A 75 -6.40 4.06 21.32
N ASP A 76 -6.14 4.27 22.61
CA ASP A 76 -6.98 5.04 23.54
C ASP A 76 -8.48 4.64 23.53
N GLY A 77 -8.74 3.33 23.45
CA GLY A 77 -10.10 2.77 23.46
C GLY A 77 -10.87 2.88 22.14
N LEU A 78 -10.26 3.40 21.08
CA LEU A 78 -10.90 3.57 19.75
C LEU A 78 -10.61 2.42 18.78
N CYS A 79 -9.77 1.46 19.16
CA CYS A 79 -9.46 0.32 18.31
C CYS A 79 -10.59 -0.71 18.27
N ASP A 80 -10.89 -1.23 17.08
CA ASP A 80 -11.54 -2.54 16.94
C ASP A 80 -10.50 -3.64 17.20
N GLU A 81 -10.61 -4.28 18.36
CA GLU A 81 -9.69 -5.33 18.80
C GLU A 81 -9.63 -6.52 17.83
N ALA A 82 -10.75 -6.91 17.21
CA ALA A 82 -10.77 -8.04 16.28
C ALA A 82 -9.93 -7.74 15.03
N THR A 83 -10.04 -6.51 14.52
CA THR A 83 -9.21 -6.03 13.40
C THR A 83 -7.74 -5.95 13.79
N VAL A 84 -7.40 -5.34 14.93
CA VAL A 84 -6.01 -5.24 15.40
C VAL A 84 -5.39 -6.63 15.56
N ARG A 85 -6.10 -7.55 16.21
CA ARG A 85 -5.66 -8.94 16.41
C ARG A 85 -5.35 -9.64 15.09
N ARG A 86 -6.16 -9.43 14.06
CA ARG A 86 -5.93 -9.97 12.70
C ARG A 86 -4.66 -9.38 12.09
N VAL A 87 -4.45 -8.07 12.19
CA VAL A 87 -3.30 -7.36 11.61
C VAL A 87 -2.00 -7.80 12.29
N VAL A 88 -1.92 -7.75 13.62
CA VAL A 88 -0.67 -8.07 14.34
C VAL A 88 -0.26 -9.54 14.20
N ARG A 89 -1.23 -10.46 14.04
CA ARG A 89 -0.96 -11.88 13.75
C ARG A 89 -0.47 -12.11 12.32
N ALA A 90 -0.92 -11.30 11.36
CA ALA A 90 -0.50 -11.38 9.97
C ALA A 90 0.88 -10.74 9.72
N ALA A 91 1.31 -9.80 10.57
CA ALA A 91 2.52 -9.01 10.36
C ALA A 91 3.80 -9.83 10.13
N PRO A 92 4.10 -10.91 10.88
CA PRO A 92 5.27 -11.75 10.59
C PRO A 92 5.28 -12.37 9.19
N GLU A 93 4.12 -12.82 8.69
CA GLU A 93 4.00 -13.35 7.32
C GLU A 93 4.08 -12.25 6.26
N ALA A 94 3.59 -11.04 6.57
CA ALA A 94 3.75 -9.89 5.70
C ALA A 94 5.23 -9.55 5.50
N ILE A 95 6.05 -9.56 6.57
CA ILE A 95 7.50 -9.38 6.47
C ILE A 95 8.14 -10.46 5.58
N ARG A 96 7.80 -11.73 5.79
CA ARG A 96 8.31 -12.83 4.95
C ARG A 96 7.92 -12.67 3.48
N THR A 97 6.69 -12.23 3.22
CA THR A 97 6.22 -11.94 1.86
C THR A 97 7.04 -10.83 1.20
N ILE A 98 7.28 -9.75 1.93
CA ILE A 98 8.08 -8.62 1.46
C ILE A 98 9.53 -9.05 1.17
N GLN A 99 10.11 -9.91 2.01
CA GLN A 99 11.42 -10.53 1.74
C GLN A 99 11.43 -11.38 0.47
N ARG A 100 10.36 -12.15 0.20
CA ARG A 100 10.24 -12.95 -1.03
C ARG A 100 10.23 -12.09 -2.30
N PHE A 101 9.76 -10.84 -2.23
CA PHE A 101 9.86 -9.90 -3.35
C PHE A 101 11.26 -9.29 -3.53
N GLY A 102 12.18 -9.57 -2.60
CA GLY A 102 13.59 -9.20 -2.68
C GLY A 102 14.02 -8.08 -1.74
N VAL A 103 13.19 -7.68 -0.78
CA VAL A 103 13.55 -6.64 0.19
C VAL A 103 14.53 -7.22 1.20
N ALA A 104 15.69 -6.60 1.32
CA ALA A 104 16.70 -6.94 2.30
C ALA A 104 16.51 -6.08 3.55
N PHE A 105 15.95 -6.67 4.60
CA PHE A 105 15.89 -6.04 5.92
C PHE A 105 17.26 -6.09 6.60
N ASP A 106 17.52 -5.12 7.46
CA ASP A 106 18.78 -4.97 8.17
C ASP A 106 19.00 -6.15 9.13
N GLN A 107 20.20 -6.72 9.08
CA GLN A 107 20.58 -7.89 9.86
C GLN A 107 21.85 -7.65 10.68
N HIS A 108 21.99 -8.42 11.76
CA HIS A 108 23.24 -8.60 12.46
C HIS A 108 24.20 -9.51 11.67
N PRO A 109 25.51 -9.57 12.01
CA PRO A 109 26.46 -10.44 11.31
C PRO A 109 26.08 -11.94 11.32
N ASP A 110 25.31 -12.38 12.31
CA ASP A 110 24.76 -13.73 12.45
C ASP A 110 23.48 -13.96 11.61
N ARG A 111 23.07 -12.99 10.80
CA ARG A 111 21.85 -12.96 9.96
C ARG A 111 20.53 -12.83 10.72
N ALA A 112 20.55 -12.63 12.04
CA ALA A 112 19.34 -12.28 12.77
C ALA A 112 18.87 -10.88 12.36
N LEU A 113 17.55 -10.66 12.28
CA LEU A 113 17.00 -9.33 11.99
C LEU A 113 17.39 -8.33 13.09
N ARG A 114 17.82 -7.15 12.69
CA ARG A 114 18.04 -6.04 13.63
C ARG A 114 16.70 -5.39 13.94
N LEU A 115 16.23 -5.57 15.17
CA LEU A 115 14.92 -5.07 15.61
C LEU A 115 15.05 -3.78 16.44
N GLY A 116 14.37 -2.73 15.99
CA GLY A 116 14.23 -1.45 16.70
C GLY A 116 13.11 -1.46 17.75
N LEU A 117 13.21 -0.53 18.70
CA LEU A 117 12.17 -0.19 19.67
C LEU A 117 11.76 1.27 19.42
N GLU A 118 10.50 1.50 19.05
CA GLU A 118 10.00 2.82 18.70
C GLU A 118 8.62 3.07 19.32
N ALA A 119 8.27 4.34 19.51
CA ALA A 119 6.95 4.81 19.93
C ALA A 119 6.41 4.07 21.19
N ALA A 120 5.20 3.54 21.10
CA ALA A 120 4.47 2.92 22.21
C ALA A 120 4.76 1.42 22.38
N HIS A 121 5.77 0.87 21.70
CA HIS A 121 6.05 -0.55 21.77
C HIS A 121 6.78 -0.95 23.07
N SER A 122 6.39 -2.08 23.65
CA SER A 122 7.03 -2.68 24.84
C SER A 122 8.13 -3.69 24.51
N ARG A 123 8.27 -4.07 23.23
CA ARG A 123 9.28 -5.02 22.71
C ARG A 123 9.90 -4.52 21.42
N ARG A 124 11.15 -4.93 21.16
CA ARG A 124 11.86 -4.65 19.91
C ARG A 124 11.19 -5.43 18.77
N ARG A 125 10.50 -4.73 17.88
CA ARG A 125 9.69 -5.35 16.82
C ARG A 125 9.68 -4.57 15.50
N ILE A 126 10.41 -3.46 15.41
CA ILE A 126 10.47 -2.67 14.19
C ILE A 126 11.57 -3.23 13.30
N VAL A 127 11.23 -3.67 12.09
CA VAL A 127 12.20 -4.05 11.06
C VAL A 127 12.51 -2.85 10.16
N HIS A 128 13.80 -2.61 9.96
CA HIS A 128 14.33 -1.55 9.11
C HIS A 128 14.95 -2.14 7.85
N ALA A 129 15.03 -1.34 6.78
CA ALA A 129 15.76 -1.68 5.57
C ALA A 129 16.58 -0.48 5.11
N ALA A 130 17.87 -0.70 4.87
CA ALA A 130 18.81 0.36 4.49
C ALA A 130 18.88 1.49 5.53
N GLY A 131 18.89 1.15 6.83
CA GLY A 131 18.92 2.11 7.92
C GLY A 131 17.60 2.85 8.11
N ASP A 132 17.62 4.17 7.96
CA ASP A 132 16.48 5.07 8.14
C ASP A 132 15.71 5.34 6.82
N ALA A 133 15.92 4.51 5.81
CA ALA A 133 15.33 4.65 4.48
C ALA A 133 14.39 3.49 4.10
N THR A 134 13.77 2.86 5.11
CA THR A 134 12.97 1.64 4.95
C THR A 134 11.89 1.78 3.88
N GLY A 135 11.17 2.89 3.87
CA GLY A 135 10.12 3.18 2.89
C GLY A 135 10.63 3.24 1.46
N ARG A 136 11.73 3.96 1.24
CA ARG A 136 12.38 4.09 -0.07
C ARG A 136 12.84 2.73 -0.60
N GLU A 137 13.44 1.90 0.26
CA GLU A 137 13.90 0.57 -0.14
C GLU A 137 12.73 -0.37 -0.48
N LEU A 138 11.68 -0.39 0.36
CA LEU A 138 10.45 -1.14 0.10
C LEU A 138 9.84 -0.77 -1.25
N VAL A 139 9.62 0.52 -1.49
CA VAL A 139 9.00 1.00 -2.74
C VAL A 139 9.88 0.66 -3.95
N ARG A 140 11.19 0.87 -3.87
CA ARG A 140 12.13 0.54 -4.95
C ARG A 140 12.04 -0.93 -5.36
N VAL A 141 12.08 -1.84 -4.40
CA VAL A 141 12.03 -3.29 -4.67
C VAL A 141 10.66 -3.72 -5.19
N LEU A 142 9.58 -3.23 -4.58
CA LEU A 142 8.22 -3.59 -4.97
C LEU A 142 7.87 -3.08 -6.37
N ILE A 143 8.32 -1.88 -6.75
CA ILE A 143 8.19 -1.37 -8.13
C ILE A 143 8.94 -2.29 -9.10
N ALA A 144 10.15 -2.71 -8.75
CA ALA A 144 10.91 -3.62 -9.59
C ALA A 144 10.22 -4.99 -9.74
N ALA A 145 9.58 -5.49 -8.68
CA ALA A 145 8.76 -6.70 -8.73
C ALA A 145 7.54 -6.51 -9.64
N VAL A 146 6.78 -5.42 -9.48
CA VAL A 146 5.62 -5.10 -10.32
C VAL A 146 6.00 -5.02 -11.80
N ARG A 147 7.09 -4.33 -12.13
CA ARG A 147 7.57 -4.18 -13.52
C ARG A 147 8.00 -5.50 -14.16
N ARG A 148 8.36 -6.51 -13.38
CA ARG A 148 8.72 -7.86 -13.87
C ARG A 148 7.53 -8.80 -13.99
N THR A 149 6.39 -8.47 -13.36
CA THR A 149 5.21 -9.33 -13.37
C THR A 149 4.34 -9.03 -14.59
N ALA A 150 4.34 -9.96 -15.55
CA ALA A 150 3.66 -9.78 -16.84
C ALA A 150 2.14 -9.58 -16.74
N SER A 151 1.49 -10.07 -15.69
CA SER A 151 0.04 -9.89 -15.48
C SER A 151 -0.34 -8.51 -14.94
N ILE A 152 0.63 -7.65 -14.59
CA ILE A 152 0.35 -6.31 -14.05
C ILE A 152 0.59 -5.26 -15.14
N THR A 153 -0.49 -4.62 -15.59
CA THR A 153 -0.44 -3.45 -16.46
C THR A 153 -0.40 -2.19 -15.61
N THR A 154 0.71 -1.44 -15.67
CA THR A 154 0.83 -0.16 -14.96
C THR A 154 0.50 1.00 -15.91
N ILE A 155 -0.40 1.90 -15.48
CA ILE A 155 -0.71 3.14 -16.19
C ILE A 155 -0.40 4.30 -15.25
N GLU A 156 0.67 5.03 -15.56
CA GLU A 156 1.17 6.15 -14.77
C GLU A 156 0.68 7.49 -15.34
N ASN A 157 0.75 8.55 -14.53
CA ASN A 157 0.33 9.92 -14.90
C ASN A 157 -1.14 10.03 -15.30
N VAL A 158 -2.00 9.20 -14.70
CA VAL A 158 -3.45 9.24 -14.87
C VAL A 158 -4.13 9.39 -13.52
N GLU A 159 -5.04 10.35 -13.45
CA GLU A 159 -5.80 10.64 -12.24
C GLU A 159 -7.20 10.05 -12.39
N VAL A 160 -7.60 9.19 -11.46
CA VAL A 160 -8.97 8.68 -11.41
C VAL A 160 -9.92 9.83 -11.06
N ARG A 161 -10.95 10.04 -11.87
CA ARG A 161 -11.91 11.13 -11.70
C ARG A 161 -13.27 10.65 -11.21
N ARG A 162 -13.62 9.38 -11.45
CA ARG A 162 -14.92 8.83 -11.07
C ARG A 162 -14.89 7.32 -10.95
N LEU A 163 -15.59 6.81 -9.94
CA LEU A 163 -16.06 5.43 -9.90
C LEU A 163 -17.50 5.43 -10.43
N VAL A 164 -17.74 4.71 -11.52
CA VAL A 164 -19.10 4.59 -12.08
C VAL A 164 -19.79 3.47 -11.35
N VAL A 165 -20.89 3.80 -10.66
CA VAL A 165 -21.69 2.87 -9.87
C VAL A 165 -23.03 2.65 -10.55
N GLN A 166 -23.43 1.39 -10.64
CA GLN A 166 -24.75 0.96 -11.07
C GLN A 166 -25.24 -0.14 -10.13
N ASP A 167 -26.47 -0.02 -9.64
CA ASP A 167 -27.10 -0.99 -8.74
C ASP A 167 -26.24 -1.34 -7.51
N GLY A 168 -25.62 -0.31 -6.90
CA GLY A 168 -24.76 -0.45 -5.72
C GLY A 168 -23.40 -1.08 -5.99
N SER A 169 -23.04 -1.35 -7.25
CA SER A 169 -21.74 -1.91 -7.62
C SER A 169 -20.97 -0.97 -8.53
N VAL A 170 -19.66 -0.87 -8.32
CA VAL A 170 -18.77 -0.29 -9.33
C VAL A 170 -18.88 -1.12 -10.62
N ILE A 171 -18.97 -0.43 -11.76
CA ILE A 171 -18.99 -1.04 -13.10
C ILE A 171 -17.87 -0.50 -14.00
N ALA A 172 -17.29 0.66 -13.66
CA ALA A 172 -16.13 1.20 -14.34
C ALA A 172 -15.34 2.19 -13.48
N VAL A 173 -14.05 2.34 -13.80
CA VAL A 173 -13.18 3.39 -13.29
C VAL A 173 -12.88 4.36 -14.44
N VAL A 174 -13.16 5.65 -14.24
CA VAL A 174 -12.83 6.70 -15.21
C VAL A 174 -11.60 7.46 -14.71
N ALA A 175 -10.57 7.53 -15.55
CA ALA A 175 -9.35 8.29 -15.27
C ALA A 175 -9.02 9.23 -16.42
N ALA A 176 -8.20 10.24 -16.15
CA ALA A 176 -7.75 11.20 -17.15
C ALA A 176 -6.27 11.53 -16.95
N GLY A 177 -5.54 11.65 -18.05
CA GLY A 177 -4.16 12.11 -18.09
C GLY A 177 -3.93 13.03 -19.30
N ARG A 178 -2.65 13.30 -19.60
CA ARG A 178 -2.28 14.18 -20.74
C ARG A 178 -2.76 13.65 -22.10
N ALA A 179 -2.87 12.33 -22.24
CA ALA A 179 -3.32 11.67 -23.47
C ALA A 179 -4.86 11.64 -23.63
N GLY A 180 -5.60 12.17 -22.65
CA GLY A 180 -7.06 12.16 -22.63
C GLY A 180 -7.65 11.31 -21.51
N ALA A 181 -8.96 11.07 -21.61
CA ALA A 181 -9.71 10.25 -20.67
C ALA A 181 -9.70 8.78 -21.09
N LEU A 182 -9.72 7.90 -20.09
CA LEU A 182 -9.86 6.45 -20.25
C LEU A 182 -10.94 5.93 -19.29
N ALA A 183 -11.69 4.93 -19.74
CA ALA A 183 -12.67 4.23 -18.94
C ALA A 183 -12.33 2.75 -18.91
N LEU A 184 -12.18 2.18 -17.71
CA LEU A 184 -11.87 0.78 -17.49
C LEU A 184 -13.10 0.07 -16.95
N PRO A 185 -13.78 -0.77 -17.75
CA PRO A 185 -14.88 -1.59 -17.26
C PRO A 185 -14.34 -2.56 -16.19
N THR A 186 -14.85 -2.46 -14.96
CA THR A 186 -14.46 -3.33 -13.86
C THR A 186 -15.50 -3.33 -12.76
N ARG A 187 -15.66 -4.47 -12.08
CA ARG A 187 -16.44 -4.58 -10.85
C ARG A 187 -15.58 -4.61 -9.59
N ARG A 188 -14.25 -4.52 -9.75
CA ARG A 188 -13.27 -4.72 -8.68
C ARG A 188 -12.31 -3.54 -8.70
N ALA A 189 -12.56 -2.56 -7.85
CA ALA A 189 -11.69 -1.41 -7.67
C ALA A 189 -11.13 -1.40 -6.25
N VAL A 190 -9.81 -1.23 -6.11
CA VAL A 190 -9.15 -1.07 -4.82
C VAL A 190 -8.55 0.32 -4.73
N LEU A 191 -8.99 1.10 -3.75
CA LEU A 191 -8.45 2.42 -3.46
C LEU A 191 -7.27 2.29 -2.49
N ALA A 192 -6.07 2.60 -2.98
CA ALA A 192 -4.81 2.62 -2.24
C ALA A 192 -4.14 3.99 -2.37
N THR A 193 -4.94 5.05 -2.24
CA THR A 193 -4.61 6.42 -2.68
C THR A 193 -3.87 7.28 -1.66
N GLY A 194 -3.48 6.73 -0.51
CA GLY A 194 -2.90 7.51 0.59
C GLY A 194 -3.95 8.23 1.44
N GLY A 195 -3.49 9.22 2.21
CA GLY A 195 -4.29 9.89 3.25
C GLY A 195 -4.71 11.32 2.91
N VAL A 196 -4.95 12.11 3.96
CA VAL A 196 -5.41 13.51 3.93
C VAL A 196 -4.41 14.51 4.50
N GLY A 197 -3.20 14.06 4.86
CA GLY A 197 -2.21 14.89 5.55
C GLY A 197 -1.75 16.12 4.77
N GLY A 198 -1.89 16.12 3.44
CA GLY A 198 -1.57 17.25 2.56
C GLY A 198 -2.56 18.41 2.63
N LEU A 199 -3.68 18.27 3.34
CA LEU A 199 -4.65 19.36 3.56
C LEU A 199 -4.21 20.36 4.65
N PHE A 200 -3.23 20.00 5.48
CA PHE A 200 -2.75 20.82 6.57
C PHE A 200 -1.58 21.71 6.12
N CYS A 201 -1.52 22.93 6.65
CA CYS A 201 -0.47 23.90 6.32
C CYS A 201 0.93 23.38 6.68
N ASP A 202 1.05 22.81 7.88
CA ASP A 202 2.27 22.20 8.38
C ASP A 202 2.12 20.68 8.29
N THR A 203 2.82 20.08 7.33
CA THR A 203 2.68 18.66 7.04
C THR A 203 3.99 18.03 6.59
N THR A 204 4.20 16.77 6.99
CA THR A 204 5.27 15.91 6.49
C THR A 204 4.84 15.12 5.25
N ASN A 205 3.58 15.25 4.83
CA ASN A 205 3.05 14.52 3.68
C ASN A 205 3.32 15.30 2.38
N PRO A 206 3.45 14.61 1.23
CA PRO A 206 3.38 15.26 -0.07
C PRO A 206 2.05 16.01 -0.24
N ALA A 207 2.08 17.14 -0.94
CA ALA A 207 0.88 17.93 -1.24
C ALA A 207 -0.22 17.14 -1.98
N GLY A 208 0.15 16.04 -2.67
CA GLY A 208 -0.79 15.12 -3.31
C GLY A 208 -1.62 14.24 -2.36
N SER A 209 -1.31 14.21 -1.06
CA SER A 209 -2.01 13.40 -0.04
C SER A 209 -3.24 14.14 0.51
N TRP A 210 -4.19 14.48 -0.37
CA TRP A 210 -5.36 15.34 -0.03
C TRP A 210 -6.70 14.58 0.06
N GLY A 211 -6.67 13.24 0.15
CA GLY A 211 -7.88 12.44 0.34
C GLY A 211 -8.69 12.16 -0.91
N HIS A 212 -8.09 12.21 -2.10
CA HIS A 212 -8.83 12.00 -3.35
C HIS A 212 -9.62 10.68 -3.38
N GLY A 213 -9.01 9.56 -2.99
CA GLY A 213 -9.72 8.27 -2.97
C GLY A 213 -10.87 8.24 -1.97
N LEU A 214 -10.75 8.93 -0.84
CA LEU A 214 -11.85 9.05 0.13
C LEU A 214 -13.04 9.81 -0.48
N ALA A 215 -12.77 10.91 -1.19
CA ALA A 215 -13.81 11.64 -1.91
C ALA A 215 -14.48 10.78 -3.00
N LEU A 216 -13.67 10.03 -3.77
CA LEU A 216 -14.19 9.10 -4.79
C LEU A 216 -15.07 8.00 -4.18
N ALA A 217 -14.66 7.44 -3.04
CA ALA A 217 -15.41 6.43 -2.31
C ALA A 217 -16.75 7.00 -1.79
N ALA A 218 -16.72 8.16 -1.16
CA ALA A 218 -17.91 8.84 -0.66
C ALA A 218 -18.90 9.17 -1.79
N TRP A 219 -18.41 9.69 -2.93
CA TRP A 219 -19.26 9.93 -4.11
C TRP A 219 -19.81 8.65 -4.74
N ALA A 220 -19.17 7.52 -4.52
CA ALA A 220 -19.64 6.20 -4.92
C ALA A 220 -20.61 5.56 -3.90
N GLY A 221 -20.86 6.22 -2.76
CA GLY A 221 -21.78 5.76 -1.72
C GLY A 221 -21.15 4.85 -0.64
N ALA A 222 -19.82 4.88 -0.48
CA ALA A 222 -19.15 4.22 0.65
C ALA A 222 -19.22 5.07 1.93
N GLU A 223 -19.25 4.40 3.09
CA GLU A 223 -19.27 4.99 4.44
C GLU A 223 -17.89 4.91 5.13
#